data_AF-A0A7S2V3C0-F1
#
_entry.id   AF-A0A7S2V3C0-F1
#
_cell.length_a   1.000
_cell.length_b   1.000
_cell.length_c   1.000
_cell.angle_alpha   90.00
_cell.angle_beta   90.00
_cell.angle_gamma   90.00
#
_symmetry.space_group_name_H-M   'P 1'
#
loop_
_entity.id
_entity.type
_entity.pdbx_description
1 polymer ?
#
loop_
_entity_poly.entity_id
_entity_poly.type
_entity_poly.pdbx_seq_one_letter_code
_entity_poly.pdbx_strand_id
1 'polypeptide(L)'
;GLESCKHLKVLTLSNNFISHIKGLDGLPISTLNLANNQVEHLYNLDKLPQLQDLVLNNNRVRLLSGLRSCAQMCLLDLAHNRVRHVRQMEFLKDMKHLHTLILVNNPVVQLPFFRLRVLVRLQRLTVLNTMGVSPEEKIKAVNFHGGPESEHKNREAVFRKHFPDDNFVNTLDPFVEPEPEPEVDMVPEFPEPPVPHEFISLVTKSVLDSAALQAVSGKA
;
A
#
# COMPACT_ATOMS: atom_id res chain seq x y z
N GLY A 1 2.11 17.83 -22.04
CA GLY A 1 3.45 18.12 -21.53
C GLY A 1 4.28 16.86 -21.47
N LEU A 2 3.94 15.94 -20.55
CA LEU A 2 4.71 14.72 -20.30
C LEU A 2 4.48 13.56 -21.27
N GLU A 3 3.39 13.56 -22.04
CA GLU A 3 3.01 12.46 -22.96
C GLU A 3 4.09 12.11 -24.00
N SER A 4 4.97 13.07 -24.34
CA SER A 4 6.09 12.87 -25.27
C SER A 4 7.36 12.34 -24.60
N CYS A 5 7.42 12.29 -23.26
CA CYS A 5 8.61 11.94 -22.49
C CYS A 5 8.78 10.41 -22.36
N LYS A 6 9.12 9.74 -23.47
CA LYS A 6 9.28 8.27 -23.56
C LYS A 6 10.40 7.67 -22.70
N HIS A 7 11.25 8.50 -22.09
CA HIS A 7 12.35 8.07 -21.24
C HIS A 7 12.24 8.57 -19.79
N LEU A 8 11.10 9.15 -19.41
CA LEU A 8 10.88 9.62 -18.05
C LEU A 8 10.77 8.41 -17.11
N LYS A 9 11.75 8.25 -16.20
CA LYS A 9 11.79 7.16 -15.21
C LYS A 9 11.41 7.61 -13.81
N VAL A 10 11.82 8.80 -13.42
CA VAL A 10 11.56 9.36 -12.09
C VAL A 10 10.73 10.62 -12.27
N LEU A 11 9.61 10.70 -11.54
CA LEU A 11 8.76 11.87 -11.50
C LEU A 11 8.52 12.28 -10.05
N THR A 12 8.96 13.49 -9.70
CA THR A 12 8.77 14.06 -8.37
C THR A 12 7.75 15.18 -8.44
N LEU A 13 6.68 15.05 -7.67
CA LEU A 13 5.56 15.97 -7.54
C LEU A 13 5.28 16.30 -6.06
N SER A 14 6.30 16.17 -5.21
CA SER A 14 6.17 16.38 -3.77
C SER A 14 5.91 17.84 -3.41
N ASN A 15 5.28 18.08 -2.26
CA ASN A 15 4.99 19.41 -1.71
C ASN A 15 4.07 20.25 -2.61
N ASN A 16 3.02 19.63 -3.15
CA ASN A 16 1.98 20.31 -3.92
C ASN A 16 0.62 20.15 -3.21
N PHE A 17 -0.44 20.62 -3.84
CA PHE A 17 -1.82 20.44 -3.38
C PHE A 17 -2.56 19.40 -4.23
N ILE A 18 -1.87 18.34 -4.66
CA ILE A 18 -2.45 17.32 -5.53
C ILE A 18 -3.42 16.48 -4.70
N SER A 19 -4.69 16.49 -5.10
CA SER A 19 -5.74 15.63 -4.53
C SER A 19 -6.05 14.42 -5.41
N HIS A 20 -5.81 14.54 -6.72
CA HIS A 20 -6.16 13.55 -7.73
C HIS A 20 -4.99 13.27 -8.67
N ILE A 21 -4.70 11.99 -8.89
CA ILE A 21 -3.68 11.53 -9.84
C ILE A 21 -4.34 11.42 -11.21
N LYS A 22 -4.02 12.34 -12.13
CA LYS A 22 -4.50 12.35 -13.53
C LYS A 22 -3.37 12.84 -14.45
N GLY A 23 -3.44 12.47 -15.73
CA GLY A 23 -2.48 12.95 -16.74
C GLY A 23 -1.11 12.26 -16.70
N LEU A 24 -1.00 11.11 -16.03
CA LEU A 24 0.21 10.29 -16.00
C LEU A 24 0.07 9.01 -16.85
N ASP A 25 -1.07 8.85 -17.52
CA ASP A 25 -1.47 7.64 -18.23
C ASP A 25 -0.41 7.22 -19.27
N GLY A 26 0.05 5.96 -19.20
CA GLY A 26 1.00 5.39 -20.16
C GLY A 26 2.43 5.89 -20.04
N LEU A 27 2.75 6.75 -19.05
CA LEU A 27 4.13 7.20 -18.85
C LEU A 27 5.01 6.03 -18.36
N PRO A 28 6.23 5.88 -18.90
CA PRO A 28 7.14 4.78 -18.57
C PRO A 28 7.91 5.01 -17.25
N ILE A 29 7.25 5.61 -16.25
CA ILE A 29 7.85 5.95 -14.96
C ILE A 29 7.99 4.72 -14.07
N SER A 30 9.15 4.59 -13.43
CA SER A 30 9.45 3.58 -12.42
C SER A 30 9.32 4.12 -11.01
N THR A 31 9.53 5.42 -10.80
CA THR A 31 9.49 6.05 -9.48
C THR A 31 8.59 7.27 -9.50
N LEU A 32 7.56 7.28 -8.65
CA LEU A 32 6.63 8.40 -8.49
C LEU A 32 6.67 8.89 -7.04
N ASN A 33 7.11 10.13 -6.86
CA ASN A 33 7.11 10.78 -5.54
C ASN A 33 5.99 11.82 -5.45
N LEU A 34 4.99 11.51 -4.63
CA LEU A 34 3.83 12.34 -4.30
C LEU A 34 3.80 12.73 -2.82
N ALA A 35 4.96 12.74 -2.14
CA ALA A 35 5.06 13.12 -0.73
C ALA A 35 4.48 14.51 -0.44
N ASN A 36 3.88 14.71 0.74
CA ASN A 36 3.33 16.00 1.18
C ASN A 36 2.31 16.57 0.18
N ASN A 37 1.27 15.81 -0.12
CA ASN A 37 0.14 16.21 -0.98
C ASN A 37 -1.19 15.97 -0.25
N GLN A 38 -2.31 15.97 -0.97
CA GLN A 38 -3.65 15.75 -0.43
C GLN A 38 -4.34 14.54 -1.08
N VAL A 39 -3.57 13.55 -1.52
CA VAL A 39 -4.10 12.37 -2.21
C VAL A 39 -4.91 11.53 -1.23
N GLU A 40 -6.19 11.33 -1.55
CA GLU A 40 -7.11 10.49 -0.78
C GLU A 40 -7.36 9.13 -1.45
N HIS A 41 -7.36 9.12 -2.79
CA HIS A 41 -7.65 7.95 -3.61
C HIS A 41 -6.53 7.66 -4.61
N LEU A 42 -6.28 6.37 -4.83
CA LEU A 42 -5.19 5.86 -5.65
C LEU A 42 -5.64 5.49 -7.08
N TYR A 43 -6.55 6.28 -7.64
CA TYR A 43 -7.05 6.07 -9.00
C TYR A 43 -5.99 6.35 -10.07
N ASN A 44 -6.12 5.73 -11.25
CA ASN A 44 -5.24 5.86 -12.42
C ASN A 44 -3.80 5.34 -12.25
N LEU A 45 -3.43 4.76 -11.10
CA LEU A 45 -2.13 4.12 -10.92
C LEU A 45 -1.99 2.80 -11.69
N ASP A 46 -3.12 2.17 -12.03
CA ASP A 46 -3.23 1.02 -12.93
C ASP A 46 -2.72 1.32 -14.35
N LYS A 47 -2.68 2.59 -14.74
CA LYS A 47 -2.19 3.06 -16.04
C LYS A 47 -0.67 3.30 -16.07
N LEU A 48 0.03 2.97 -14.99
CA LEU A 48 1.49 3.11 -14.85
C LEU A 48 2.15 1.73 -14.78
N PRO A 49 2.33 1.03 -15.93
CA PRO A 49 2.70 -0.39 -15.94
C PRO A 49 4.12 -0.66 -15.43
N GLN A 50 4.98 0.36 -15.39
CA GLN A 50 6.38 0.25 -14.96
C GLN A 50 6.63 0.76 -13.54
N LEU A 51 5.59 1.17 -12.81
CA LEU A 51 5.74 1.76 -11.48
C LEU A 51 6.28 0.74 -10.48
N GLN A 52 7.45 1.02 -9.93
CA GLN A 52 8.17 0.20 -8.95
C GLN A 52 8.14 0.87 -7.58
N ASP A 53 8.43 2.18 -7.52
CA ASP A 53 8.59 2.90 -6.27
C ASP A 53 7.54 4.00 -6.19
N LEU A 54 6.69 3.92 -5.16
CA LEU A 54 5.64 4.90 -4.91
C LEU A 54 5.81 5.51 -3.52
N VAL A 55 6.09 6.81 -3.50
CA VAL A 55 6.24 7.59 -2.26
C VAL A 55 5.02 8.47 -2.07
N LEU A 56 4.22 8.15 -1.05
CA LEU A 56 2.96 8.81 -0.71
C LEU A 56 2.94 9.31 0.73
N ASN A 57 4.09 9.46 1.39
CA ASN A 57 4.12 9.91 2.78
C ASN A 57 3.48 11.30 2.94
N ASN A 58 2.83 11.54 4.09
CA ASN A 58 2.07 12.77 4.37
C ASN A 58 0.99 13.05 3.32
N ASN A 59 0.09 12.08 3.13
CA ASN A 59 -1.12 12.23 2.32
C ASN A 59 -2.34 11.83 3.17
N ARG A 60 -3.47 11.50 2.54
CA ARG A 60 -4.73 11.18 3.21
C ARG A 60 -5.30 9.84 2.73
N VAL A 61 -4.45 8.97 2.20
CA VAL A 61 -4.82 7.68 1.62
C VAL A 61 -5.45 6.78 2.69
N ARG A 62 -6.61 6.22 2.35
CA ARG A 62 -7.36 5.28 3.20
C ARG A 62 -7.41 3.87 2.60
N LEU A 63 -7.63 3.80 1.30
CA LEU A 63 -7.87 2.58 0.54
C LEU A 63 -6.71 2.27 -0.40
N LEU A 64 -6.30 1.00 -0.41
CA LEU A 64 -5.21 0.51 -1.26
C LEU A 64 -5.70 -0.24 -2.51
N SER A 65 -7.02 -0.26 -2.75
CA SER A 65 -7.66 -0.96 -3.88
C SER A 65 -7.11 -0.51 -5.24
N GLY A 66 -6.79 0.77 -5.40
CA GLY A 66 -6.19 1.34 -6.61
C GLY A 66 -4.79 0.82 -6.96
N LEU A 67 -4.13 0.08 -6.06
CA LEU A 67 -2.80 -0.49 -6.30
C LEU A 67 -2.84 -1.92 -6.84
N ARG A 68 -4.01 -2.57 -6.90
CA ARG A 68 -4.13 -4.00 -7.25
C ARG A 68 -3.46 -4.35 -8.59
N SER A 69 -3.44 -3.42 -9.54
CA SER A 69 -2.86 -3.60 -10.88
C SER A 69 -1.37 -3.26 -10.97
N CYS A 70 -0.75 -2.69 -9.94
CA CYS A 70 0.65 -2.26 -9.94
C CYS A 70 1.60 -3.44 -9.66
N ALA A 71 1.67 -4.41 -10.58
CA ALA A 71 2.39 -5.67 -10.37
C ALA A 71 3.92 -5.53 -10.21
N GLN A 72 4.51 -4.44 -10.68
CA GLN A 72 5.95 -4.18 -10.62
C GLN A 72 6.38 -3.49 -9.32
N MET A 73 5.45 -3.22 -8.39
CA MET A 73 5.75 -2.46 -7.19
C MET A 73 6.78 -3.16 -6.30
N CYS A 74 7.84 -2.42 -5.94
CA CYS A 74 8.97 -2.83 -5.12
C CYS A 74 8.97 -2.15 -3.75
N LEU A 75 8.67 -0.84 -3.74
CA LEU A 75 8.65 0.01 -2.56
C LEU A 75 7.36 0.82 -2.52
N LEU A 76 6.68 0.75 -1.38
CA LEU A 76 5.50 1.57 -1.09
C LEU A 76 5.68 2.30 0.24
N ASP A 77 5.80 3.62 0.16
CA ASP A 77 5.83 4.48 1.35
C ASP A 77 4.48 5.16 1.53
N LEU A 78 3.76 4.74 2.57
CA LEU A 78 2.47 5.28 3.01
C LEU A 78 2.58 5.92 4.40
N ALA A 79 3.77 6.30 4.87
CA ALA A 79 3.92 6.91 6.18
C ALA A 79 3.00 8.15 6.34
N HIS A 80 2.45 8.38 7.53
CA HIS A 80 1.55 9.52 7.79
C HIS A 80 0.36 9.60 6.82
N ASN A 81 -0.40 8.49 6.71
CA ASN A 81 -1.66 8.41 5.97
C ASN A 81 -2.81 7.97 6.91
N ARG A 82 -3.92 7.51 6.34
CA ARG A 82 -5.15 7.18 7.06
C ARG A 82 -5.57 5.71 6.86
N VAL A 83 -4.60 4.82 6.57
CA VAL A 83 -4.86 3.38 6.43
C VAL A 83 -5.24 2.82 7.80
N ARG A 84 -6.49 2.34 7.93
CA ARG A 84 -7.05 1.90 9.22
C ARG A 84 -7.07 0.38 9.41
N HIS A 85 -7.31 -0.36 8.32
CA HIS A 85 -7.61 -1.79 8.39
C HIS A 85 -6.49 -2.63 7.76
N VAL A 86 -6.12 -3.74 8.41
CA VAL A 86 -5.10 -4.66 7.86
C VAL A 86 -5.59 -5.37 6.59
N ARG A 87 -6.91 -5.51 6.42
CA ARG A 87 -7.50 -6.06 5.18
C ARG A 87 -7.08 -5.30 3.92
N GLN A 88 -6.65 -4.03 4.04
CA GLN A 88 -6.07 -3.28 2.91
C GLN A 88 -4.81 -3.95 2.33
N MET A 89 -4.11 -4.80 3.09
CA MET A 89 -2.97 -5.57 2.60
C MET A 89 -3.38 -6.66 1.60
N GLU A 90 -4.65 -7.06 1.55
CA GLU A 90 -5.15 -8.03 0.55
C GLU A 90 -5.06 -7.50 -0.88
N PHE A 91 -5.00 -6.18 -1.06
CA PHE A 91 -4.76 -5.55 -2.37
C PHE A 91 -3.29 -5.61 -2.79
N LEU A 92 -2.38 -5.91 -1.87
CA LEU A 92 -0.94 -5.96 -2.11
C LEU A 92 -0.39 -7.41 -2.20
N LYS A 93 -1.20 -8.42 -1.84
CA LYS A 93 -0.74 -9.81 -1.70
C LYS A 93 -0.15 -10.42 -2.97
N ASP A 94 -0.66 -10.01 -4.13
CA ASP A 94 -0.27 -10.54 -5.43
C ASP A 94 0.96 -9.82 -6.01
N MET A 95 1.46 -8.76 -5.34
CA MET A 95 2.65 -8.02 -5.74
C MET A 95 3.92 -8.83 -5.43
N LYS A 96 4.41 -9.56 -6.44
CA LYS A 96 5.54 -10.48 -6.29
C LYS A 96 6.85 -9.79 -5.95
N HIS A 97 6.97 -8.51 -6.30
CA HIS A 97 8.20 -7.73 -6.12
C HIS A 97 8.13 -6.78 -4.92
N LEU A 98 7.04 -6.74 -4.15
CA LEU A 98 6.95 -5.82 -3.03
C LEU A 98 7.83 -6.29 -1.87
N HIS A 99 8.93 -5.58 -1.63
CA HIS A 99 9.91 -5.91 -0.59
C HIS A 99 9.86 -4.91 0.58
N THR A 100 9.54 -3.65 0.30
CA THR A 100 9.54 -2.57 1.30
C THR A 100 8.15 -1.95 1.41
N LEU A 101 7.60 -1.96 2.62
CA LEU A 101 6.34 -1.30 2.96
C LEU A 101 6.52 -0.41 4.19
N ILE A 102 6.13 0.85 4.08
CA ILE A 102 6.18 1.80 5.20
C ILE A 102 4.76 2.27 5.49
N LEU A 103 4.28 2.00 6.69
CA LEU A 103 2.95 2.34 7.20
C LEU A 103 3.01 3.17 8.48
N VAL A 104 4.20 3.63 8.89
CA VAL A 104 4.41 4.42 10.11
C VAL A 104 3.40 5.57 10.19
N ASN A 105 2.86 5.84 11.39
CA ASN A 105 1.86 6.89 11.60
C ASN A 105 0.57 6.73 10.75
N ASN A 106 0.13 5.49 10.57
CA ASN A 106 -1.24 5.17 10.14
C ASN A 106 -2.02 4.51 11.29
N PRO A 107 -3.35 4.67 11.37
CA PRO A 107 -4.16 4.03 12.42
C PRO A 107 -3.98 2.50 12.48
N VAL A 108 -3.75 1.84 11.35
CA VAL A 108 -3.51 0.39 11.27
C VAL A 108 -2.34 -0.08 12.14
N VAL A 109 -1.34 0.78 12.39
CA VAL A 109 -0.14 0.44 13.17
C VAL A 109 -0.47 0.26 14.66
N GLN A 110 -1.54 0.88 15.15
CA GLN A 110 -1.97 0.75 16.55
C GLN A 110 -2.73 -0.56 16.83
N LEU A 111 -3.02 -1.36 15.80
CA LEU A 111 -3.76 -2.59 15.96
C LEU A 111 -2.93 -3.67 16.67
N PRO A 112 -3.54 -4.48 17.54
CA PRO A 112 -2.86 -5.61 18.18
C PRO A 112 -2.25 -6.56 17.16
N PHE A 113 -0.99 -6.94 17.37
CA PHE A 113 -0.24 -7.82 16.48
C PHE A 113 -0.13 -7.32 15.04
N PHE A 114 -0.29 -6.00 14.79
CA PHE A 114 -0.23 -5.38 13.46
C PHE A 114 0.87 -5.96 12.57
N ARG A 115 2.11 -6.00 13.09
CA ARG A 115 3.28 -6.48 12.34
C ARG A 115 3.09 -7.91 11.85
N LEU A 116 2.68 -8.84 12.72
CA LEU A 116 2.45 -10.23 12.33
C LEU A 116 1.27 -10.36 11.35
N ARG A 117 0.21 -9.56 11.53
CA ARG A 117 -0.95 -9.56 10.63
C ARG A 117 -0.64 -9.05 9.21
N VAL A 118 0.32 -8.14 9.07
CA VAL A 118 0.84 -7.72 7.76
C VAL A 118 1.71 -8.82 7.18
N LEU A 119 2.63 -9.38 7.96
CA LEU A 119 3.57 -10.40 7.50
C LEU A 119 2.90 -11.70 7.05
N VAL A 120 1.80 -12.10 7.70
CA VAL A 120 1.08 -13.30 7.28
C VAL A 120 0.48 -13.16 5.87
N ARG A 121 0.06 -11.94 5.50
CA ARG A 121 -0.48 -11.61 4.18
C ARG A 121 0.62 -11.34 3.15
N LEU A 122 1.67 -10.66 3.58
CA LEU A 122 2.76 -10.17 2.73
C LEU A 122 4.08 -10.85 3.11
N GLN A 123 4.13 -12.17 2.97
CA GLN A 123 5.30 -13.01 3.29
C GLN A 123 6.58 -12.61 2.56
N ARG A 124 6.45 -11.87 1.46
CA ARG A 124 7.57 -11.41 0.61
C ARG A 124 8.31 -10.21 1.18
N LEU A 125 7.71 -9.46 2.09
CA LEU A 125 8.34 -8.28 2.66
C LEU A 125 9.68 -8.63 3.31
N THR A 126 10.68 -7.80 3.03
CA THR A 126 11.99 -7.82 3.69
C THR A 126 12.13 -6.63 4.63
N VAL A 127 11.37 -5.56 4.41
CA VAL A 127 11.35 -4.36 5.25
C VAL A 127 9.91 -3.93 5.51
N LEU A 128 9.57 -3.73 6.77
CA LEU A 128 8.29 -3.17 7.22
C LEU A 128 8.53 -2.09 8.27
N ASN A 129 8.03 -0.87 8.01
CA ASN A 129 8.24 0.31 8.87
C ASN A 129 9.73 0.54 9.17
N THR A 130 10.57 0.52 8.13
CA THR A 130 12.05 0.65 8.18
C THR A 130 12.79 -0.43 8.96
N MET A 131 12.09 -1.39 9.55
CA MET A 131 12.67 -2.54 10.24
C MET A 131 12.76 -3.73 9.29
N GLY A 132 13.93 -4.38 9.25
CA GLY A 132 14.10 -5.66 8.56
C GLY A 132 13.12 -6.71 9.10
N VAL A 133 12.70 -7.62 8.23
CA VAL A 133 11.80 -8.74 8.56
C VAL A 133 12.61 -10.02 8.59
N SER A 134 12.69 -10.67 9.75
CA SER A 134 13.42 -11.92 9.89
C SER A 134 12.59 -13.15 9.47
N PRO A 135 13.22 -14.26 9.07
CA PRO A 135 12.50 -15.52 8.80
C PRO A 135 11.68 -16.02 10.01
N GLU A 136 12.17 -15.82 11.23
CA GLU A 136 11.49 -16.23 12.47
C GLU A 136 10.20 -15.45 12.66
N GLU A 137 10.19 -14.14 12.36
CA GLU A 137 8.97 -13.33 12.41
C GLU A 137 7.92 -13.80 11.40
N LYS A 138 8.35 -14.20 10.20
CA LYS A 138 7.47 -14.74 9.16
C LYS A 138 6.84 -16.06 9.59
N ILE A 139 7.64 -16.98 10.12
CA ILE A 139 7.16 -18.25 10.68
C ILE A 139 6.18 -17.98 11.82
N LYS A 140 6.52 -17.05 12.73
CA LYS A 140 5.63 -16.65 13.83
C LYS A 140 4.32 -16.08 13.29
N ALA A 141 4.35 -15.25 12.26
CA ALA A 141 3.15 -14.69 11.65
C ALA A 141 2.21 -15.78 11.09
N VAL A 142 2.75 -16.78 10.39
CA VAL A 142 1.97 -17.93 9.92
C VAL A 142 1.41 -18.73 11.09
N ASN A 143 2.23 -18.97 12.12
CA ASN A 143 1.81 -19.83 13.22
C ASN A 143 0.72 -19.20 14.10
N PHE A 144 0.75 -17.88 14.28
CA PHE A 144 -0.22 -17.15 15.09
C PHE A 144 -1.44 -16.68 14.29
N HIS A 145 -1.32 -16.46 12.98
CA HIS A 145 -2.37 -15.80 12.19
C HIS A 145 -2.61 -16.40 10.80
N GLY A 146 -1.99 -17.54 10.46
CA GLY A 146 -2.12 -18.21 9.14
C GLY A 146 -3.46 -18.90 8.89
N GLY A 147 -4.45 -18.65 9.73
CA GLY A 147 -5.79 -19.25 9.69
C GLY A 147 -6.05 -20.24 10.83
N PRO A 148 -7.33 -20.63 11.03
CA PRO A 148 -7.75 -21.46 12.16
C PRO A 148 -7.04 -22.82 12.18
N GLU A 149 -6.84 -23.41 11.00
CA GLU A 149 -6.21 -24.73 10.89
C GLU A 149 -4.73 -24.71 11.23
N SER A 150 -3.98 -23.69 10.78
CA SER A 150 -2.54 -23.62 10.99
C SER A 150 -2.21 -23.21 12.42
N GLU A 151 -3.00 -22.32 13.02
CA GLU A 151 -2.88 -21.99 14.45
C GLU A 151 -3.20 -23.20 15.33
N HIS A 152 -4.33 -23.88 15.08
CA HIS A 152 -4.74 -25.06 15.83
C HIS A 152 -3.70 -26.19 15.73
N LYS A 153 -3.29 -26.56 14.51
CA LYS A 153 -2.28 -27.61 14.28
C LYS A 153 -0.95 -27.28 14.95
N ASN A 154 -0.52 -26.01 14.94
CA ASN A 154 0.71 -25.61 15.61
C ASN A 154 0.61 -25.70 17.13
N ARG A 155 -0.50 -25.25 17.72
CA ARG A 155 -0.72 -25.33 19.16
C ARG A 155 -0.84 -26.78 19.62
N GLU A 156 -1.53 -27.62 18.84
CA GLU A 156 -1.61 -29.05 19.08
C GLU A 156 -0.22 -29.71 19.01
N ALA A 157 0.59 -29.39 18.01
CA ALA A 157 1.93 -29.93 17.87
C ALA A 157 2.87 -29.54 19.02
N VAL A 158 2.81 -28.28 19.48
CA VAL A 158 3.58 -27.82 20.65
C VAL A 158 3.10 -28.50 21.92
N PHE A 159 1.78 -28.66 22.09
CA PHE A 159 1.19 -29.35 23.23
C PHE A 159 1.65 -30.81 23.29
N ARG A 160 1.48 -31.58 22.21
CA ARG A 160 1.89 -33.00 22.15
C ARG A 160 3.39 -33.19 22.41
N LYS A 161 4.23 -32.21 22.06
CA LYS A 161 5.67 -32.27 22.34
C LYS A 161 5.99 -32.19 23.83
N HIS A 162 5.23 -31.40 24.61
CA HIS A 162 5.52 -31.16 26.03
C HIS A 162 4.60 -31.96 26.97
N PHE A 163 3.43 -32.37 26.47
CA PHE A 163 2.37 -33.08 27.19
C PHE A 163 1.85 -34.24 26.33
N PRO A 164 2.68 -35.27 26.08
CA PRO A 164 2.35 -36.37 25.16
C PRO A 164 1.21 -37.26 25.67
N ASP A 165 1.01 -37.34 26.99
CA ASP A 165 0.01 -38.20 27.64
C ASP A 165 -1.31 -37.48 27.93
N ASP A 166 -1.36 -36.15 27.72
CA ASP A 166 -2.55 -35.34 27.94
C ASP A 166 -3.34 -35.13 26.64
N ASN A 167 -4.64 -34.84 26.78
CA ASN A 167 -5.49 -34.49 25.65
C ASN A 167 -5.38 -32.99 25.34
N PHE A 168 -5.03 -32.65 24.10
CA PHE A 168 -5.04 -31.25 23.66
C PHE A 168 -6.48 -30.74 23.58
N VAL A 169 -6.79 -29.70 24.36
CA VAL A 169 -8.04 -28.95 24.28
C VAL A 169 -7.75 -27.56 23.77
N ASN A 170 -8.32 -27.21 22.61
CA ASN A 170 -8.22 -25.86 22.10
C ASN A 170 -9.20 -24.93 22.83
N THR A 171 -8.70 -24.24 23.86
CA THR A 171 -9.49 -23.30 24.68
C THR A 171 -9.51 -21.87 24.17
N LEU A 172 -8.82 -21.57 23.07
CA LEU A 172 -8.86 -20.24 22.46
C LEU A 172 -9.74 -20.31 21.22
N ASP A 173 -10.74 -19.44 21.19
CA ASP A 173 -11.54 -19.23 20.00
C ASP A 173 -10.65 -18.74 18.84
N PRO A 174 -10.91 -19.17 17.59
CA PRO A 174 -10.23 -18.63 16.43
C PRO A 174 -10.35 -17.10 16.45
N PHE A 175 -9.24 -16.39 16.25
CA PHE A 175 -9.31 -14.95 16.15
C PHE A 175 -10.16 -14.57 14.92
N VAL A 176 -11.34 -14.02 15.14
CA VAL A 176 -12.20 -13.46 14.08
C VAL A 176 -11.85 -11.99 13.92
N GLU A 177 -11.24 -11.63 12.78
CA GLU A 177 -11.05 -10.23 12.45
C GLU A 177 -12.42 -9.58 12.23
N PRO A 178 -12.78 -8.51 12.96
CA PRO A 178 -14.10 -7.91 12.85
C PRO A 178 -14.42 -7.65 11.38
N GLU A 179 -15.63 -8.05 10.98
CA GLU A 179 -16.17 -7.72 9.66
C GLU A 179 -16.09 -6.20 9.49
N PRO A 180 -15.63 -5.69 8.33
CA PRO A 180 -15.56 -4.27 8.12
C PRO A 180 -17.00 -3.75 8.13
N GLU A 181 -17.23 -2.56 8.70
CA GLU A 181 -18.38 -1.78 8.27
C GLU A 181 -18.29 -1.66 6.74
N PRO A 182 -19.39 -1.84 5.98
CA PRO A 182 -19.35 -1.71 4.54
C PRO A 182 -18.85 -0.30 4.18
N GLU A 183 -17.56 -0.20 3.89
CA GLU A 183 -16.98 0.97 3.25
C GLU A 183 -17.57 0.94 1.84
N VAL A 184 -18.65 1.71 1.65
CA VAL A 184 -19.29 1.89 0.36
C VAL A 184 -18.17 2.20 -0.63
N ASP A 185 -17.91 1.29 -1.56
CA ASP A 185 -17.17 1.58 -2.78
C ASP A 185 -18.01 2.62 -3.55
N MET A 186 -17.92 3.86 -3.08
CA MET A 186 -18.22 5.02 -3.89
C MET A 186 -17.09 5.04 -4.90
N VAL A 187 -17.21 4.22 -5.94
CA VAL A 187 -16.77 4.66 -7.26
C VAL A 187 -17.58 5.94 -7.45
N PRO A 188 -16.99 7.14 -7.38
CA PRO A 188 -17.73 8.28 -7.85
C PRO A 188 -17.91 7.98 -9.34
N GLU A 189 -19.13 7.68 -9.77
CA GLU A 189 -19.56 8.22 -11.04
C GLU A 189 -19.24 9.70 -10.93
N PHE A 190 -18.12 10.12 -11.52
CA PHE A 190 -17.78 11.53 -11.56
C PHE A 190 -19.00 12.18 -12.22
N PRO A 191 -19.82 13.00 -11.52
CA PRO A 191 -20.68 13.89 -12.28
C PRO A 191 -19.70 14.69 -13.14
N GLU A 192 -19.91 14.69 -14.45
CA GLU A 192 -19.13 15.52 -15.35
C GLU A 192 -19.02 16.91 -14.70
N PRO A 193 -17.80 17.44 -14.49
CA PRO A 193 -17.67 18.71 -13.81
C PRO A 193 -18.49 19.74 -14.60
N PRO A 194 -19.37 20.52 -13.95
CA PRO A 194 -19.95 21.67 -14.61
C PRO A 194 -18.77 22.57 -14.98
N VAL A 195 -18.47 22.65 -16.26
CA VAL A 195 -17.41 23.49 -16.81
C VAL A 195 -17.83 24.96 -16.65
N PRO A 196 -16.92 25.94 -16.57
CA PRO A 196 -15.66 26.01 -15.80
C PRO A 196 -15.69 27.20 -14.81
N HIS A 197 -14.92 27.14 -13.73
CA HIS A 197 -14.02 28.19 -13.21
C HIS A 197 -13.63 27.88 -11.76
N GLU A 198 -12.32 28.00 -11.49
CA GLU A 198 -11.68 28.12 -10.18
C GLU A 198 -11.41 26.83 -9.35
N PHE A 199 -10.12 26.43 -9.38
CA PHE A 199 -9.39 25.67 -8.36
C PHE A 199 -9.72 24.18 -8.12
N ILE A 200 -9.91 23.38 -9.17
CA ILE A 200 -9.55 21.95 -9.06
C ILE A 200 -8.02 21.84 -9.24
N SER A 201 -7.29 21.75 -8.13
CA SER A 201 -5.85 21.41 -8.11
C SER A 201 -5.65 19.96 -8.55
N LEU A 202 -5.83 19.73 -9.85
CA LEU A 202 -5.32 18.59 -10.58
C LEU A 202 -3.80 18.67 -10.57
N VAL A 203 -3.09 17.64 -11.04
CA VAL A 203 -1.71 17.86 -11.50
C VAL A 203 -1.80 18.87 -12.64
N THR A 204 -1.69 20.15 -12.32
CA THR A 204 -2.02 21.21 -13.26
C THR A 204 -1.00 21.13 -14.38
N LYS A 205 -1.40 21.59 -15.57
CA LYS A 205 -0.45 21.70 -16.69
C LYS A 205 0.82 22.45 -16.25
N SER A 206 0.72 23.44 -15.34
CA SER A 206 1.89 24.15 -14.79
C SER A 206 2.77 23.29 -13.87
N VAL A 207 2.19 22.44 -13.03
CA VAL A 207 2.95 21.48 -12.18
C VAL A 207 3.61 20.43 -13.05
N LEU A 208 2.90 19.90 -14.05
CA LEU A 208 3.46 18.97 -15.03
C LEU A 208 4.55 19.61 -15.88
N ASP A 209 4.38 20.85 -16.32
CA ASP A 209 5.37 21.57 -17.14
C ASP A 209 6.60 21.94 -16.30
N SER A 210 6.43 22.29 -15.01
CA SER A 210 7.54 22.50 -14.07
C SER A 210 8.30 21.19 -13.78
N ALA A 211 7.58 20.09 -13.57
CA ALA A 211 8.18 18.77 -13.41
C ALA A 211 8.88 18.29 -14.69
N ALA A 212 8.32 18.60 -15.86
CA ALA A 212 8.93 18.33 -17.16
C ALA A 212 10.24 19.12 -17.32
N LEU A 213 10.26 20.39 -16.92
CA LEU A 213 11.47 21.23 -16.92
C LEU A 213 12.57 20.66 -16.01
N GLN A 214 12.21 20.20 -14.80
CA GLN A 214 13.16 19.54 -13.88
C GLN A 214 13.67 18.19 -14.43
N ALA A 215 12.79 17.40 -15.06
CA ALA A 215 13.16 16.13 -15.67
C ALA A 215 14.06 16.28 -16.91
N VAL A 216 13.92 17.40 -17.64
CA VAL A 216 14.79 17.73 -18.78
C VAL A 216 16.12 18.35 -18.31
N SER A 217 16.14 19.15 -17.23
CA SER A 217 17.37 19.76 -16.70
C SER A 217 18.30 18.79 -15.97
N GLY A 218 17.81 17.62 -15.54
CA GLY A 218 18.63 16.55 -14.96
C GLY A 218 19.49 15.79 -15.98
N LYS A 219 19.48 16.19 -17.25
CA LYS A 219 20.40 15.76 -18.31
C LYS A 219 21.31 16.93 -18.71
N ALA A 220 22.20 17.35 -17.82
CA ALA A 220 23.38 18.15 -18.15
C ALA A 220 24.53 17.74 -17.24
#